data_AF-A0A940EKF0-F1
#
_entry.id   AF-A0A940EKF0-F1
#
_cell.length_a   1.000
_cell.length_b   1.000
_cell.length_c   1.000
_cell.angle_alpha   90.00
_cell.angle_beta   90.00
_cell.angle_gamma   90.00
#
_symmetry.space_group_name_H-M   'P 1'
#
loop_
_entity.id
_entity.type
_entity.pdbx_description
1 polymer ?
#
loop_
_entity_poly.entity_id
_entity_poly.type
_entity_poly.pdbx_seq_one_letter_code
_entity_poly.pdbx_strand_id
1 'polypeptide(L)'
;MPKDCGGESWLKRAQRLLQPLGLPDLDGGAYLLEAMFRIGPVRETGLAATAPDWSEIDAFARQTGRISEPWEAEVLFDMCRGYLDELRAGENPLAIPPVERKAQ
;
A
#
# COMPACT_ATOMS: atom_id res chain seq x y z
N MET A 1 0.80 -29.50 -15.50
CA MET A 1 -0.13 -29.83 -14.40
C MET A 1 0.49 -30.91 -13.53
N PRO A 2 0.44 -30.81 -12.20
CA PRO A 2 0.85 -31.91 -11.31
C PRO A 2 -0.01 -33.15 -11.61
N LYS A 3 0.60 -34.33 -11.71
CA LYS A 3 0.02 -35.49 -12.41
C LYS A 3 -0.94 -36.36 -11.57
N ASP A 4 -1.17 -36.04 -10.30
CA ASP A 4 -1.78 -37.00 -9.35
C ASP A 4 -3.04 -36.49 -8.64
N CYS A 5 -3.71 -35.47 -9.18
CA CYS A 5 -5.02 -35.02 -8.69
C CYS A 5 -6.12 -35.65 -9.53
N GLY A 6 -6.75 -36.72 -9.02
CA GLY A 6 -7.84 -37.48 -9.66
C GLY A 6 -9.12 -36.67 -9.93
N GLY A 7 -9.04 -35.66 -10.80
CA GLY A 7 -10.13 -34.77 -11.19
C GLY A 7 -10.40 -33.60 -10.22
N GLU A 8 -9.91 -33.66 -8.98
CA GLU A 8 -10.06 -32.56 -8.02
C GLU A 8 -8.98 -31.47 -8.22
N SER A 9 -9.38 -30.20 -8.28
CA SER A 9 -8.43 -29.08 -8.27
C SER A 9 -7.52 -29.14 -7.04
N TRP A 10 -6.21 -28.97 -7.26
CA TRP A 10 -5.22 -28.97 -6.20
C TRP A 10 -5.51 -27.93 -5.11
N LEU A 11 -6.13 -26.78 -5.46
CA LEU A 11 -6.59 -25.75 -4.52
C LEU A 11 -7.69 -26.26 -3.59
N LYS A 12 -8.69 -26.97 -4.13
CA LYS A 12 -9.77 -27.57 -3.35
C LYS A 12 -9.23 -28.63 -2.38
N ARG A 13 -8.23 -29.40 -2.82
CA ARG A 13 -7.54 -30.38 -1.99
C ARG A 13 -6.75 -29.70 -0.86
N ALA A 14 -5.97 -28.66 -1.16
CA ALA A 14 -5.20 -27.94 -0.16
C ALA A 14 -6.09 -27.29 0.91
N GLN A 15 -7.21 -26.69 0.49
CA GLN A 15 -8.21 -26.12 1.39
C GLN A 15 -8.85 -27.17 2.31
N ARG A 16 -9.22 -28.34 1.76
CA ARG A 16 -9.81 -29.46 2.54
C ARG A 16 -8.82 -30.05 3.56
N LEU A 17 -7.55 -30.19 3.16
CA LEU A 17 -6.50 -30.80 3.98
C LEU A 17 -5.82 -29.81 4.92
N LEU A 18 -6.26 -28.55 4.94
CA LEU A 18 -5.62 -27.45 5.67
C LEU A 18 -4.10 -27.38 5.39
N GLN A 19 -3.71 -27.74 4.17
CA GLN A 19 -2.31 -27.69 3.77
C GLN A 19 -1.95 -26.24 3.45
N PRO A 20 -0.79 -25.75 3.94
CA PRO A 20 -0.30 -24.44 3.55
C PRO A 20 -0.16 -24.42 2.03
N LEU A 21 -0.74 -23.40 1.39
CA LEU A 21 -0.85 -23.30 -0.06
C LEU A 21 0.50 -23.14 -0.78
N GLY A 22 1.60 -23.01 -0.02
CA GLY A 22 2.94 -22.80 -0.58
C GLY A 22 2.99 -21.56 -1.47
N LEU A 23 2.13 -20.56 -1.20
CA LEU A 23 2.17 -19.30 -1.91
C LEU A 23 3.52 -18.62 -1.60
N PRO A 24 4.14 -17.96 -2.59
CA PRO A 24 5.34 -17.18 -2.31
C PRO A 24 5.01 -16.13 -1.26
N ASP A 25 5.91 -15.92 -0.29
CA ASP A 25 5.83 -14.76 0.58
C ASP A 25 6.01 -13.52 -0.31
N LEU A 26 4.94 -12.74 -0.44
CA LEU A 26 4.97 -11.46 -1.11
C LEU A 26 5.34 -10.41 -0.05
N ASP A 27 6.55 -9.87 -0.11
CA ASP A 27 6.95 -8.65 0.63
C ASP A 27 6.22 -7.38 0.13
N GLY A 28 5.26 -7.55 -0.78
CA GLY A 28 4.89 -6.64 -1.87
C GLY A 28 4.20 -5.32 -1.54
N GLY A 29 4.32 -4.81 -0.31
CA GLY A 29 3.81 -3.48 0.02
C GLY A 29 4.44 -2.83 1.25
N ALA A 30 5.15 -3.60 2.09
CA ALA A 30 5.79 -3.05 3.28
C ALA A 30 6.84 -1.99 2.92
N TYR A 31 7.60 -2.22 1.84
CA TYR A 31 8.59 -1.26 1.36
C TYR A 31 7.98 0.06 0.87
N LEU A 32 6.75 0.05 0.33
CA LEU A 32 6.04 1.27 -0.07
C LEU A 32 5.57 2.07 1.14
N LEU A 33 5.11 1.38 2.19
CA LEU A 33 4.80 2.03 3.47
C LEU A 33 6.06 2.64 4.11
N GLU A 34 7.18 1.91 4.11
CA GLU A 34 8.46 2.45 4.56
C GLU A 34 8.89 3.66 3.73
N ALA A 35 8.76 3.58 2.40
CA ALA A 35 9.08 4.68 1.50
C ALA A 35 8.21 5.90 1.77
N MET A 36 6.90 5.70 1.97
CA MET A 36 5.94 6.76 2.33
C MET A 36 6.36 7.47 3.62
N PHE A 37 6.62 6.73 4.70
CA PHE A 37 7.05 7.35 5.95
C PHE A 37 8.44 7.98 5.87
N ARG A 38 9.31 7.48 4.97
CA ARG A 38 10.65 8.04 4.77
C ARG A 38 10.65 9.34 3.96
N ILE A 39 9.84 9.43 2.90
CA ILE A 39 9.66 10.67 2.13
C ILE A 39 8.87 11.72 2.92
N GLY A 40 8.04 11.26 3.86
CA GLY A 40 7.16 12.10 4.68
C GLY A 40 5.84 12.36 3.93
N PRO A 41 4.73 11.67 4.28
CA PRO A 41 3.47 11.77 3.53
C PRO A 41 2.78 13.13 3.69
N VAL A 42 3.20 13.92 4.69
CA VAL A 42 2.68 15.26 4.98
C VAL A 42 3.85 16.20 5.24
N ARG A 43 3.77 17.39 4.67
CA ARG A 43 4.75 18.48 4.80
C ARG A 43 4.03 19.78 5.16
N GLU A 44 4.64 20.57 6.02
CA GLU A 44 4.12 21.90 6.36
C GLU A 44 4.79 22.95 5.48
N THR A 45 4.01 23.71 4.72
CA THR A 45 4.50 24.78 3.83
C THR A 45 4.33 26.18 4.43
N GLY A 46 4.02 26.27 5.73
CA GLY A 46 3.69 27.52 6.43
C GLY A 46 2.28 28.05 6.12
N LEU A 47 1.70 27.70 4.96
CA LEU A 47 0.32 28.02 4.57
C LEU A 47 -0.65 26.87 4.85
N ALA A 48 -0.25 25.65 4.49
CA ALA A 48 -1.04 24.45 4.70
C ALA A 48 -0.15 23.20 4.75
N ALA A 49 -0.72 22.13 5.30
CA ALA A 49 -0.18 20.79 5.15
C ALA A 49 -0.41 20.29 3.71
N THR A 50 0.63 19.79 3.06
CA THR A 50 0.60 19.25 1.69
C THR A 50 1.26 17.87 1.62
N ALA A 51 0.82 17.04 0.67
CA ALA A 51 1.49 15.78 0.36
C ALA A 51 2.64 16.05 -0.62
N PRO A 52 3.66 15.17 -0.69
CA PRO A 52 4.70 15.25 -1.71
C PRO A 52 4.13 15.23 -3.12
N ASP A 53 4.64 16.10 -3.99
CA ASP A 53 4.27 16.14 -5.41
C ASP A 53 5.21 15.27 -6.26
N TRP A 54 4.90 15.10 -7.54
CA TRP A 54 5.65 14.27 -8.48
C TRP A 54 7.14 14.59 -8.55
N SER A 55 7.51 15.86 -8.48
CA SER A 55 8.92 16.28 -8.51
C SER A 55 9.70 15.80 -7.29
N GLU A 56 9.05 15.76 -6.11
CA GLU A 56 9.66 15.28 -4.87
C GLU A 56 9.76 13.76 -4.86
N ILE A 57 8.73 13.07 -5.37
CA ILE A 57 8.72 11.61 -5.53
C ILE A 57 9.79 11.15 -6.52
N ASP A 58 9.92 11.83 -7.68
CA ASP A 58 10.98 11.53 -8.66
C ASP A 58 12.38 11.75 -8.05
N ALA A 59 12.59 12.85 -7.34
CA ALA A 59 13.84 13.09 -6.63
C ALA A 59 14.13 12.02 -5.57
N PHE A 60 13.12 11.62 -4.79
CA PHE A 60 13.25 10.55 -3.79
C PHE A 60 13.57 9.20 -4.41
N ALA A 61 12.88 8.83 -5.49
CA ALA A 61 13.10 7.59 -6.23
C ALA A 61 14.55 7.51 -6.75
N ARG A 62 15.01 8.55 -7.43
CA ARG A 62 16.37 8.62 -8.00
C ARG A 62 17.47 8.58 -6.94
N GLN A 63 17.25 9.21 -5.78
CA GLN A 63 18.27 9.29 -4.74
C GLN A 63 18.33 8.04 -3.86
N THR A 64 17.22 7.32 -3.70
CA THR A 64 17.16 6.19 -2.77
C THR A 64 17.11 4.83 -3.45
N GLY A 65 16.68 4.75 -4.71
CA GLY A 65 16.44 3.50 -5.41
C GLY A 65 15.34 2.64 -4.79
N ARG A 66 14.55 3.18 -3.85
CA ARG A 66 13.46 2.45 -3.15
C ARG A 66 12.20 2.32 -3.99
N ILE A 67 12.05 3.21 -4.97
CA ILE A 67 10.97 3.23 -5.96
C ILE A 67 11.68 3.04 -7.29
N SER A 68 11.35 1.95 -7.97
CA SER A 68 12.04 1.46 -9.16
C SER A 68 11.14 1.44 -10.39
N GLU A 69 9.84 1.24 -10.19
CA GLU A 69 8.86 1.12 -11.26
C GLU A 69 7.90 2.32 -11.29
N PRO A 70 7.41 2.74 -12.47
CA PRO A 70 6.47 3.86 -12.57
C PRO A 70 5.21 3.69 -11.73
N TRP A 71 4.65 2.48 -11.67
CA TRP A 71 3.44 2.21 -10.89
C TRP A 71 3.68 2.36 -9.38
N GLU A 72 4.91 2.13 -8.90
CA GLU A 72 5.25 2.33 -7.48
C GLU A 72 5.24 3.81 -7.13
N ALA A 73 5.66 4.67 -8.06
CA ALA A 73 5.59 6.12 -7.89
C ALA A 73 4.12 6.61 -7.88
N GLU A 74 3.27 6.04 -8.75
CA GLU A 74 1.82 6.30 -8.75
C GLU A 74 1.18 5.89 -7.42
N VAL A 75 1.48 4.67 -6.95
CA VAL A 75 0.95 4.19 -5.67
C VAL A 75 1.45 5.04 -4.50
N LEU A 76 2.74 5.41 -4.49
CA LEU A 76 3.29 6.26 -3.43
C LEU A 76 2.64 7.65 -3.40
N PHE A 77 2.37 8.23 -4.58
CA PHE A 77 1.65 9.49 -4.71
C PHE A 77 0.24 9.41 -4.12
N ASP A 78 -0.53 8.40 -4.51
CA ASP A 78 -1.89 8.19 -4.03
C ASP A 78 -1.92 7.88 -2.53
N MET A 79 -0.96 7.10 -2.03
CA MET A 79 -0.81 6.83 -0.59
C MET A 79 -0.59 8.11 0.21
N CYS A 80 0.31 8.99 -0.23
CA CYS A 80 0.58 10.25 0.48
C CYS A 80 -0.65 11.17 0.49
N ARG A 81 -1.38 11.26 -0.63
CA ARG A 81 -2.61 12.07 -0.73
C ARG A 81 -3.72 11.51 0.14
N GLY A 82 -3.97 10.21 0.07
CA GLY A 82 -4.95 9.54 0.91
C GLY A 82 -4.64 9.71 2.40
N TYR A 83 -3.37 9.64 2.79
CA TYR A 83 -2.94 9.90 4.16
C TYR A 83 -3.28 11.33 4.60
N LEU A 84 -2.97 12.34 3.77
CA LEU A 84 -3.29 13.74 4.08
C LEU A 84 -4.80 14.00 4.15
N ASP A 85 -5.56 13.42 3.24
CA ASP A 85 -7.02 13.58 3.20
C ASP A 85 -7.67 12.97 4.44
N GLU A 86 -7.24 11.79 4.87
CA GLU A 86 -7.71 11.16 6.11
C GLU A 86 -7.25 11.90 7.36
N LEU A 87 -6.03 12.46 7.34
CA LEU A 87 -5.53 13.30 8.43
C LEU A 87 -6.44 14.53 8.62
N ARG A 88 -6.79 15.22 7.53
CA ARG A 88 -7.72 16.36 7.54
C ARG A 88 -9.13 15.96 7.95
N ALA A 89 -9.63 14.82 7.45
CA ALA A 89 -10.93 14.31 7.85
C ALA A 89 -10.98 14.05 9.36
N GLY A 90 -9.89 13.53 9.93
CA GLY A 90 -9.73 13.29 11.37
C GLY A 90 -9.69 14.54 12.26
N GLU A 91 -9.48 15.74 11.69
CA GLU A 91 -9.59 16.99 12.44
C GLU A 91 -11.04 17.29 12.88
N ASN A 92 -12.03 16.68 12.21
CA ASN A 92 -13.42 16.73 12.64
C ASN A 92 -13.65 15.75 13.80
N PRO A 93 -14.04 16.21 15.01
CA PRO A 93 -14.28 15.34 16.16
C PRO A 93 -15.40 14.30 15.95
N LEU A 94 -16.25 14.49 14.94
CA LEU A 94 -17.33 13.57 14.58
C LEU A 94 -16.96 12.65 13.42
N ALA A 95 -15.71 12.66 12.96
CA ALA A 95 -15.25 11.78 11.89
C ALA A 95 -15.28 10.32 12.33
N ILE A 96 -15.81 9.46 11.47
CA ILE A 96 -15.79 8.01 11.68
C ILE A 96 -14.38 7.51 11.34
N PRO A 97 -13.69 6.80 12.26
CA PRO A 97 -12.39 6.20 12.01
C PRO A 97 -12.41 5.33 10.74
N PRO A 98 -11.36 5.34 9.90
CA PRO A 98 -11.33 4.57 8.67
C PRO A 98 -11.65 3.08 8.87
N VAL A 99 -11.18 2.50 9.97
CA VAL A 99 -11.41 1.09 10.34
C VAL A 99 -12.86 0.76 10.68
N GLU A 100 -13.69 1.76 10.95
CA GLU A 100 -15.12 1.61 11.28
C GLU A 100 -16.03 1.89 10.08
N ARG A 101 -15.48 2.37 8.96
CA ARG A 101 -16.24 2.62 7.73
C ARG A 101 -16.53 1.27 7.06
N LYS A 102 -17.78 1.05 6.66
CA LYS A 102 -18.12 -0.13 5.85
C LYS A 102 -17.42 -0.02 4.50
N ALA A 103 -16.74 -1.09 4.08
CA ALA A 103 -16.20 -1.19 2.72
C ALA A 103 -17.36 -0.99 1.72
N GLN A 104 -17.23 0.00 0.85
CA GLN A 104 -18.19 0.29 -0.22
C GLN A 104 -17.92 -0.60 -1.42
#